data_AF-Q7YZ79-F1
#
_entry.id   AF-Q7YZ79-F1
#
_cell.length_a   1.000
_cell.length_b   1.000
_cell.length_c   1.000
_cell.angle_alpha   90.00
_cell.angle_beta   90.00
_cell.angle_gamma   90.00
#
_symmetry.space_group_name_H-M   'P 1'
#
loop_
_entity.id
_entity.type
_entity.pdbx_description
1 polymer ?
#
loop_
_entity_poly.entity_id
_entity_poly.type
_entity_poly.pdbx_seq_one_letter_code
_entity_poly.pdbx_strand_id
1 'polypeptide(L)'
;MNKGYIKTVLVFLSLLVYVSNRALASDSNENHEKEDLIAKPDSEETKKSNELMDETEKATEIMDEVIYRLKGNADFNNGYNDYYLNDKRGCIAFTKYIDKDVGKFHLIIPDSNKYNDIINMLYEAKDLYSFCSIDSQENVVHEYYPNLIMLQRSYKNLHTSSNIYNFTLSATVKESEDITIIAKTSIDIYDDVNFDKKKDTKNRKKNTVKSELFFNDHIDFGNIARKIVLNKKFINEFGFVIKRESDHVGITYVEYKYNHHNRHKFCSNILDGKQCKKCRANCMIDAMNNIIEIYNY
;
A
#
# COMPACT_ATOMS: atom_id res chain seq x y z
N MET A 1 -2.35 -18.21 -13.26
CA MET A 1 -2.28 -18.56 -11.83
C MET A 1 -3.66 -18.38 -11.21
N ASN A 2 -4.12 -19.38 -10.45
CA ASN A 2 -5.45 -19.40 -9.83
C ASN A 2 -5.46 -18.51 -8.56
N LYS A 3 -6.51 -17.71 -8.34
CA LYS A 3 -6.64 -16.79 -7.18
C LYS A 3 -6.40 -17.49 -5.82
N GLY A 4 -6.71 -18.79 -5.74
CA GLY A 4 -6.54 -19.58 -4.51
C GLY A 4 -5.08 -19.81 -4.10
N TYR A 5 -4.12 -19.83 -5.03
CA TYR A 5 -2.71 -20.12 -4.70
C TYR A 5 -2.05 -18.99 -3.91
N ILE A 6 -2.44 -17.74 -4.17
CA ILE A 6 -1.87 -16.55 -3.51
C ILE A 6 -2.34 -16.47 -2.04
N LYS A 7 -3.64 -16.74 -1.79
CA LYS A 7 -4.20 -16.90 -0.42
C LYS A 7 -3.38 -17.87 0.42
N THR A 8 -2.98 -19.01 -0.18
CA THR A 8 -2.17 -20.02 0.50
C THR A 8 -0.76 -19.50 0.80
N VAL A 9 -0.07 -18.86 -0.14
CA VAL A 9 1.33 -18.43 0.07
C VAL A 9 1.47 -17.38 1.19
N LEU A 10 0.56 -16.41 1.26
CA LEU A 10 0.59 -15.36 2.29
C LEU A 10 0.37 -15.90 3.71
N VAL A 11 -0.57 -16.85 3.88
CA VAL A 11 -0.87 -17.47 5.17
C VAL A 11 0.23 -18.46 5.61
N PHE A 12 0.85 -19.19 4.67
CA PHE A 12 1.91 -20.14 5.01
C PHE A 12 3.23 -19.44 5.37
N LEU A 13 3.57 -18.33 4.71
CA LEU A 13 4.76 -17.53 5.05
C LEU A 13 4.63 -16.89 6.45
N SER A 14 3.45 -16.40 6.81
CA SER A 14 3.21 -15.80 8.13
C SER A 14 3.23 -16.83 9.26
N LEU A 15 2.70 -18.05 9.04
CA LEU A 15 2.79 -19.14 10.01
C LEU A 15 4.25 -19.57 10.29
N LEU A 16 5.10 -19.64 9.26
CA LEU A 16 6.51 -20.00 9.45
C LEU A 16 7.27 -18.93 10.26
N VAL A 17 7.06 -17.64 9.96
CA VAL A 17 7.70 -16.54 10.70
C VAL A 17 7.14 -16.43 12.12
N TYR A 18 5.84 -16.61 12.32
CA TYR A 18 5.20 -16.59 13.65
C TYR A 18 5.70 -17.74 14.53
N VAL A 19 5.78 -18.96 14.00
CA VAL A 19 6.32 -20.12 14.73
C VAL A 19 7.81 -19.94 15.03
N SER A 20 8.60 -19.41 14.09
CA SER A 20 10.02 -19.11 14.32
C SER A 20 10.23 -18.04 15.40
N ASN A 21 9.45 -16.95 15.40
CA ASN A 21 9.53 -15.92 16.43
C ASN A 21 9.07 -16.44 17.80
N ARG A 22 8.05 -17.32 17.84
CA ARG A 22 7.57 -17.93 19.08
C ARG A 22 8.55 -18.97 19.65
N ALA A 23 9.23 -19.74 18.80
CA ALA A 23 10.29 -20.66 19.20
C ALA A 23 11.51 -19.90 19.77
N LEU A 24 11.92 -18.79 19.14
CA LEU A 24 12.99 -17.93 19.64
C LEU A 24 12.65 -17.21 20.95
N ALA A 25 11.36 -16.92 21.17
CA ALA A 25 10.88 -16.33 22.42
C ALA A 25 10.61 -17.38 23.53
N SER A 26 10.44 -18.66 23.19
CA SER A 26 10.23 -19.72 24.20
C SER A 26 11.52 -20.27 24.79
N ASP A 27 12.68 -20.00 24.18
CA ASP A 27 13.99 -20.40 24.71
C ASP A 27 14.47 -19.52 25.89
N SER A 28 13.65 -18.56 26.33
CA SER A 28 13.86 -17.78 27.55
C SER A 28 12.65 -17.86 28.48
N ASN A 29 12.46 -19.01 29.12
CA ASN A 29 11.99 -19.17 30.51
C ASN A 29 11.44 -20.58 30.71
N GLU A 30 12.32 -21.51 31.06
CA GLU A 30 11.90 -22.68 31.84
C GLU A 30 11.68 -22.20 33.29
N ASN A 31 10.44 -22.27 33.76
CA ASN A 31 10.14 -22.88 35.07
C ASN A 31 8.64 -23.21 35.17
N HIS A 32 8.40 -24.45 35.60
CA HIS A 32 7.12 -25.12 35.77
C HIS A 32 6.22 -24.46 36.82
N GLU A 33 4.90 -24.43 36.58
CA GLU A 33 3.92 -25.28 37.27
C GLU A 33 2.52 -25.13 36.65
N LYS A 34 1.81 -26.26 36.59
CA LYS A 34 0.46 -26.41 36.04
C LYS A 34 -0.55 -26.17 37.16
N GLU A 35 -1.60 -25.38 36.93
CA GLU A 35 -2.91 -25.68 37.50
C GLU A 35 -4.06 -25.07 36.69
N ASP A 36 -5.14 -25.82 36.69
CA ASP A 36 -6.25 -25.86 35.74
C ASP A 36 -7.37 -24.88 36.16
N LEU A 37 -7.68 -23.88 35.33
CA LEU A 37 -8.95 -23.16 35.36
C LEU A 37 -9.36 -22.80 33.93
N ILE A 38 -10.17 -23.66 33.31
CA ILE A 38 -10.91 -23.35 32.09
C ILE A 38 -11.92 -22.24 32.42
N ALA A 39 -11.47 -20.98 32.31
CA ALA A 39 -12.37 -19.85 32.21
C ALA A 39 -13.03 -19.90 30.83
N LYS A 40 -14.38 -19.95 30.82
CA LYS A 40 -15.18 -19.79 29.60
C LYS A 40 -14.80 -18.43 28.97
N PRO A 41 -14.40 -18.36 27.69
CA PRO A 41 -14.08 -17.08 27.08
C PRO A 41 -15.30 -16.17 27.12
N ASP A 42 -15.09 -14.92 27.51
CA ASP A 42 -16.15 -13.94 27.64
C ASP A 42 -16.84 -13.73 26.27
N SER A 43 -18.13 -13.48 26.27
CA SER A 43 -18.92 -13.31 25.05
C SER A 43 -18.46 -12.09 24.23
N GLU A 44 -17.92 -11.06 24.89
CA GLU A 44 -17.31 -9.90 24.26
C GLU A 44 -15.94 -10.21 23.64
N GLU A 45 -15.11 -11.03 24.30
CA GLU A 45 -13.82 -11.50 23.76
C GLU A 45 -14.04 -12.36 22.51
N THR A 46 -15.04 -13.23 22.54
CA THR A 46 -15.40 -14.08 21.39
C THR A 46 -15.89 -13.23 20.21
N LYS A 47 -16.71 -12.21 20.46
CA LYS A 47 -17.20 -11.31 19.42
C LYS A 47 -16.07 -10.46 18.82
N LYS A 48 -15.20 -9.88 19.67
CA LYS A 48 -14.04 -9.08 19.25
C LYS A 48 -13.01 -9.91 18.47
N SER A 49 -12.83 -11.18 18.85
CA SER A 49 -11.96 -12.13 18.16
C SER A 49 -12.48 -12.46 16.76
N ASN A 50 -13.78 -12.79 16.61
CA ASN A 50 -14.39 -13.03 15.30
C ASN A 50 -14.31 -11.78 14.41
N GLU A 51 -14.56 -10.62 14.99
CA GLU A 51 -14.48 -9.33 14.31
C GLU A 51 -13.07 -8.98 13.82
N LEU A 52 -12.02 -9.35 14.55
CA LEU A 52 -10.62 -9.18 14.16
C LEU A 52 -10.20 -10.17 13.07
N MET A 53 -10.72 -11.40 13.14
CA MET A 53 -10.52 -12.44 12.14
C MET A 53 -11.13 -12.02 10.79
N ASP A 54 -12.35 -11.50 10.79
CA ASP A 54 -13.02 -10.99 9.58
C ASP A 54 -12.23 -9.85 8.92
N GLU A 55 -11.67 -8.95 9.73
CA GLU A 55 -10.85 -7.83 9.23
C GLU A 55 -9.53 -8.33 8.61
N THR A 56 -8.84 -9.24 9.28
CA THR A 56 -7.60 -9.86 8.81
C THR A 56 -7.80 -10.59 7.48
N GLU A 57 -8.84 -11.43 7.39
CA GLU A 57 -9.18 -12.12 6.15
C GLU A 57 -9.46 -11.13 5.02
N LYS A 58 -10.18 -10.04 5.32
CA LYS A 58 -10.48 -9.01 4.32
C LYS A 58 -9.22 -8.27 3.86
N ALA A 59 -8.31 -7.94 4.78
CA ALA A 59 -7.03 -7.33 4.44
C ALA A 59 -6.21 -8.23 3.50
N THR A 60 -6.14 -9.53 3.79
CA THR A 60 -5.48 -10.51 2.93
C THR A 60 -6.12 -10.57 1.54
N GLU A 61 -7.45 -10.66 1.45
CA GLU A 61 -8.16 -10.68 0.16
C GLU A 61 -7.90 -9.44 -0.70
N ILE A 62 -7.87 -8.27 -0.07
CA ILE A 62 -7.57 -7.01 -0.75
C ILE A 62 -6.15 -7.07 -1.32
N MET A 63 -5.17 -7.49 -0.53
CA MET A 63 -3.78 -7.50 -0.97
C MET A 63 -3.48 -8.59 -2.00
N ASP A 64 -4.13 -9.75 -1.94
CA ASP A 64 -4.04 -10.78 -2.98
C ASP A 64 -4.43 -10.23 -4.35
N GLU A 65 -5.51 -9.46 -4.40
CA GLU A 65 -5.96 -8.83 -5.63
C GLU A 65 -4.99 -7.77 -6.15
N VAL A 66 -4.43 -6.95 -5.25
CA VAL A 66 -3.44 -5.93 -5.60
C VAL A 66 -2.17 -6.58 -6.12
N ILE A 67 -1.64 -7.58 -5.42
CA ILE A 67 -0.45 -8.35 -5.82
C ILE A 67 -0.67 -8.99 -7.20
N TYR A 68 -1.82 -9.64 -7.40
CA TYR A 68 -2.18 -10.23 -8.69
C TYR A 68 -2.14 -9.20 -9.83
N ARG A 69 -2.72 -8.02 -9.61
CA ARG A 69 -2.75 -6.94 -10.61
C ARG A 69 -1.36 -6.35 -10.87
N LEU A 70 -0.58 -6.09 -9.82
CA LEU A 70 0.79 -5.58 -9.96
C LEU A 70 1.65 -6.57 -10.75
N LYS A 71 1.63 -7.85 -10.38
CA LYS A 71 2.39 -8.90 -11.07
C LYS A 71 2.02 -8.99 -12.55
N GLY A 72 0.72 -8.99 -12.87
CA GLY A 72 0.25 -9.10 -14.25
C GLY A 72 0.70 -7.92 -15.14
N ASN A 73 0.78 -6.72 -14.58
CA ASN A 73 1.11 -5.51 -15.34
C ASN A 73 2.59 -5.11 -15.27
N ALA A 74 3.39 -5.74 -14.40
CA ALA A 74 4.83 -5.56 -14.33
C ALA A 74 5.55 -6.13 -15.57
N ASP A 75 4.97 -7.13 -16.23
CA ASP A 75 5.53 -7.66 -17.47
C ASP A 75 5.32 -6.66 -18.63
N PHE A 76 6.42 -6.19 -19.23
CA PHE A 76 6.40 -5.29 -20.39
C PHE A 76 6.14 -6.00 -21.72
N ASN A 77 6.15 -7.34 -21.74
CA ASN A 77 5.74 -8.11 -22.90
C ASN A 77 4.22 -8.35 -22.92
N ASN A 78 3.53 -8.09 -21.81
CA ASN A 78 2.09 -8.23 -21.73
C ASN A 78 1.38 -6.97 -22.24
N GLY A 79 0.61 -7.16 -23.31
CA GLY A 79 -0.27 -6.13 -23.87
C GLY A 79 0.47 -4.97 -24.54
N TYR A 80 -0.30 -3.93 -24.88
CA TYR A 80 0.22 -2.71 -25.50
C TYR A 80 0.86 -1.80 -24.45
N ASN A 81 2.04 -1.27 -24.74
CA ASN A 81 2.76 -0.32 -23.88
C ASN A 81 3.09 0.96 -24.67
N ASP A 82 2.57 2.09 -24.19
CA ASP A 82 2.87 3.43 -24.70
C ASP A 82 4.12 3.97 -23.98
N TYR A 83 5.28 3.82 -24.62
CA TYR A 83 6.57 4.17 -24.04
C TYR A 83 6.78 5.70 -24.02
N TYR A 84 7.05 6.23 -22.84
CA TYR A 84 7.48 7.63 -22.65
C TYR A 84 9.00 7.74 -22.64
N LEU A 85 9.69 6.76 -22.04
CA LEU A 85 11.14 6.65 -22.00
C LEU A 85 11.50 5.19 -22.26
N ASN A 86 12.52 4.95 -23.07
CA ASN A 86 12.98 3.60 -23.38
C ASN A 86 14.50 3.60 -23.60
N ASP A 87 15.24 3.38 -22.51
CA ASP A 87 16.69 3.22 -22.51
C ASP A 87 17.06 1.80 -22.07
N LYS A 88 18.28 1.36 -22.35
CA LYS A 88 18.81 0.05 -21.99
C LYS A 88 18.75 -0.24 -20.50
N ARG A 89 18.93 0.79 -19.65
CA ARG A 89 18.95 0.65 -18.19
C ARG A 89 17.60 0.91 -17.54
N GLY A 90 16.65 1.48 -18.26
CA GLY A 90 15.32 1.69 -17.72
C GLY A 90 14.33 2.24 -18.73
N CYS A 91 13.06 1.98 -18.49
CA CYS A 91 11.97 2.42 -19.35
C CYS A 91 10.76 2.84 -18.53
N ILE A 92 9.96 3.73 -19.10
CA ILE A 92 8.69 4.19 -18.55
C ILE A 92 7.63 3.98 -19.62
N ALA A 93 6.56 3.30 -19.26
CA ALA A 93 5.44 3.07 -20.16
C ALA A 93 4.10 3.27 -19.46
N PHE A 94 3.10 3.55 -20.28
CA PHE A 94 1.70 3.62 -19.87
C PHE A 94 0.89 2.57 -20.63
N THR A 95 -0.03 1.92 -19.93
CA THR A 95 -0.98 0.98 -20.54
C THR A 95 -2.37 1.17 -19.94
N LYS A 96 -3.34 0.40 -20.42
CA LYS A 96 -4.69 0.36 -19.88
C LYS A 96 -5.05 -1.04 -19.44
N TYR A 97 -5.59 -1.15 -18.23
CA TYR A 97 -6.11 -2.40 -17.69
C TYR A 97 -7.53 -2.18 -17.16
N ILE A 98 -8.51 -2.83 -17.80
CA ILE A 98 -9.95 -2.70 -17.46
C ILE A 98 -10.33 -1.21 -17.27
N ASP A 99 -10.04 -0.40 -18.29
CA ASP A 99 -10.29 1.05 -18.36
C ASP A 99 -9.55 1.93 -17.34
N LYS A 100 -8.58 1.39 -16.60
CA LYS A 100 -7.69 2.16 -15.72
C LYS A 100 -6.37 2.46 -16.40
N ASP A 101 -5.90 3.70 -16.31
CA ASP A 101 -4.58 4.09 -16.78
C ASP A 101 -3.52 3.56 -15.81
N VAL A 102 -2.70 2.63 -16.31
CA VAL A 102 -1.58 2.03 -15.59
C VAL A 102 -0.31 2.74 -16.01
N GLY A 103 0.45 3.23 -15.04
CA GLY A 103 1.80 3.72 -15.24
C GLY A 103 2.79 2.71 -14.69
N LYS A 104 3.90 2.49 -15.38
CA LYS A 104 4.94 1.59 -14.93
C LYS A 104 6.31 2.06 -15.39
N PHE A 105 7.32 1.77 -14.58
CA PHE A 105 8.70 1.86 -15.00
C PHE A 105 9.45 0.58 -14.68
N HIS A 106 10.48 0.31 -15.46
CA HIS A 106 11.46 -0.72 -15.19
C HIS A 106 12.85 -0.07 -15.07
N LEU A 107 13.64 -0.54 -14.12
CA LEU A 107 15.00 -0.09 -13.87
C LEU A 107 15.90 -1.30 -13.60
N ILE A 108 17.06 -1.34 -14.24
CA ILE A 108 18.06 -2.39 -14.07
C ILE A 108 19.18 -1.83 -13.20
N ILE A 109 19.41 -2.47 -12.05
CA ILE A 109 20.56 -2.20 -11.18
C ILE A 109 21.56 -3.34 -11.34
N PRO A 110 22.78 -3.09 -11.87
CA PRO A 110 23.81 -4.12 -11.98
C PRO A 110 24.20 -4.66 -10.61
N ASP A 111 24.70 -5.89 -10.59
CA ASP A 111 25.05 -6.70 -9.42
C ASP A 111 23.83 -7.31 -8.71
N SER A 112 23.64 -8.62 -8.94
CA SER A 112 22.59 -9.43 -8.34
C SER A 112 22.64 -9.47 -6.81
N ASN A 113 23.80 -9.21 -6.20
CA ASN A 113 23.96 -9.23 -4.74
C ASN A 113 23.23 -8.07 -4.06
N LYS A 114 22.91 -7.00 -4.80
CA LYS A 114 22.14 -5.85 -4.29
C LYS A 114 20.67 -6.15 -4.04
N TYR A 115 20.19 -7.34 -4.37
CA TYR A 115 18.77 -7.68 -4.32
C TYR A 115 18.13 -7.47 -2.93
N ASN A 116 18.76 -7.97 -1.87
CA ASN A 116 18.23 -7.81 -0.52
C ASN A 116 18.28 -6.35 -0.08
N ASP A 117 19.36 -5.64 -0.42
CA ASP A 117 19.51 -4.21 -0.10
C ASP A 117 18.44 -3.37 -0.79
N ILE A 118 18.13 -3.67 -2.05
CA ILE A 118 17.08 -3.00 -2.84
C ILE A 118 15.71 -3.25 -2.21
N ILE A 119 15.41 -4.48 -1.78
CA ILE A 119 14.15 -4.79 -1.09
C ILE A 119 14.01 -3.97 0.19
N ASN A 120 15.07 -3.94 1.01
CA ASN A 120 15.07 -3.21 2.28
C ASN A 120 14.89 -1.71 2.04
N MET A 121 15.64 -1.14 1.08
CA MET A 121 15.52 0.27 0.69
C MET A 121 14.10 0.60 0.23
N LEU A 122 13.49 -0.21 -0.65
CA LEU A 122 12.13 0.06 -1.16
C LEU A 122 11.05 -0.12 -0.08
N TYR A 123 11.28 -1.02 0.87
CA TYR A 123 10.42 -1.19 2.03
C TYR A 123 10.46 0.06 2.93
N GLU A 124 11.65 0.58 3.22
CA GLU A 124 11.88 1.80 4.01
C GLU A 124 11.48 3.09 3.29
N ALA A 125 11.63 3.14 1.97
CA ALA A 125 11.34 4.31 1.14
C ALA A 125 9.84 4.64 1.06
N LYS A 126 8.97 3.85 1.71
CA LYS A 126 7.58 4.18 2.04
C LYS A 126 6.59 4.25 0.88
N ASP A 127 6.89 4.91 -0.24
CA ASP A 127 6.25 4.87 -1.56
C ASP A 127 7.03 5.74 -2.58
N LEU A 128 6.62 5.77 -3.85
CA LEU A 128 7.31 6.55 -4.87
C LEU A 128 7.23 8.08 -4.67
N TYR A 129 6.19 8.54 -3.98
CA TYR A 129 5.89 9.95 -3.75
C TYR A 129 6.50 10.47 -2.43
N SER A 130 6.89 9.60 -1.50
CA SER A 130 7.70 9.95 -0.33
C SER A 130 9.17 10.23 -0.67
N PHE A 131 9.65 9.84 -1.85
CA PHE A 131 10.87 10.45 -2.42
C PHE A 131 10.70 11.94 -2.73
N CYS A 132 9.47 12.47 -2.78
CA CYS A 132 9.16 13.87 -3.04
C CYS A 132 8.57 14.61 -1.82
N SER A 133 8.38 13.96 -0.66
CA SER A 133 7.78 14.58 0.52
C SER A 133 8.32 13.95 1.81
N ILE A 134 9.10 14.73 2.55
CA ILE A 134 9.94 14.30 3.69
C ILE A 134 9.20 14.39 5.04
N ASP A 135 8.02 15.00 5.10
CA ASP A 135 7.53 15.60 6.36
C ASP A 135 6.42 14.83 7.10
N SER A 136 6.18 13.55 6.83
CA SER A 136 5.13 12.81 7.53
C SER A 136 5.66 11.67 8.41
N GLN A 137 5.39 11.79 9.71
CA GLN A 137 5.51 10.69 10.67
C GLN A 137 4.49 9.59 10.30
N GLU A 138 4.98 8.37 10.20
CA GLU A 138 4.17 7.20 9.85
C GLU A 138 3.93 6.36 11.09
N ASN A 139 2.67 6.01 11.33
CA ASN A 139 2.27 5.18 12.45
C ASN A 139 1.74 3.85 11.91
N VAL A 140 2.24 2.74 12.43
CA VAL A 140 1.61 1.44 12.25
C VAL A 140 0.33 1.45 13.06
N VAL A 141 -0.82 1.44 12.40
CA VAL A 141 -2.15 1.46 13.04
C VAL A 141 -2.64 0.06 13.31
N HIS A 142 -2.22 -0.90 12.49
CA HIS A 142 -2.56 -2.31 12.68
C HIS A 142 -1.52 -3.22 12.03
N GLU A 143 -1.20 -4.34 12.67
CA GLU A 143 -0.38 -5.40 12.11
C GLU A 143 -1.25 -6.66 11.97
N TYR A 144 -1.59 -7.04 10.73
CA TYR A 144 -2.34 -8.26 10.46
C TYR A 144 -1.41 -9.48 10.46
N TYR A 145 -0.24 -9.31 9.82
CA TYR A 145 0.87 -10.26 9.79
C TYR A 145 2.20 -9.48 9.72
N PRO A 146 3.36 -10.11 10.02
CA PRO A 146 4.67 -9.45 9.91
C PRO A 146 4.95 -8.83 8.53
N ASN A 147 4.30 -9.35 7.49
CA ASN A 147 4.45 -8.89 6.12
C ASN A 147 3.17 -8.23 5.56
N LEU A 148 2.16 -7.95 6.40
CA LEU A 148 0.92 -7.27 6.05
C LEU A 148 0.53 -6.27 7.16
N ILE A 149 0.74 -4.98 6.88
CA ILE A 149 0.56 -3.91 7.87
C ILE A 149 -0.32 -2.79 7.33
N MET A 150 -1.04 -2.14 8.24
CA MET A 150 -1.80 -0.92 8.00
C MET A 150 -1.05 0.28 8.56
N LEU A 151 -0.75 1.22 7.67
CA LEU A 151 0.01 2.43 7.94
C LEU A 151 -0.91 3.64 7.88
N GLN A 152 -0.67 4.60 8.76
CA GLN A 152 -1.32 5.92 8.71
C GLN A 152 -0.25 7.01 8.67
N ARG A 153 -0.46 7.97 7.76
CA ARG A 153 0.34 9.19 7.66
C ARG A 153 -0.57 10.40 7.71
N SER A 154 -0.12 11.46 8.35
CA SER A 154 -0.82 12.74 8.37
C SER A 154 0.03 13.81 7.73
N TYR A 155 -0.56 14.63 6.88
CA TYR A 155 0.09 15.81 6.33
C TYR A 155 -0.90 16.98 6.26
N LYS A 156 -0.36 18.20 6.33
CA LYS A 156 -1.17 19.41 6.20
C LYS A 156 -1.47 19.67 4.74
N ASN A 157 -2.72 20.01 4.45
CA ASN A 157 -3.07 20.52 3.14
C ASN A 157 -2.39 21.88 2.93
N LEU A 158 -1.67 22.05 1.82
CA LEU A 158 -0.99 23.32 1.52
C LEU A 158 -1.96 24.46 1.17
N HIS A 159 -3.21 24.13 0.85
CA HIS A 159 -4.22 25.09 0.39
C HIS A 159 -5.35 25.35 1.39
N THR A 160 -5.44 24.57 2.47
CA THR A 160 -6.49 24.69 3.49
C THR A 160 -5.91 24.44 4.88
N SER A 161 -6.64 24.77 5.94
CA SER A 161 -6.26 24.45 7.33
C SER A 161 -6.50 22.99 7.71
N SER A 162 -6.83 22.15 6.73
CA SER A 162 -7.34 20.79 6.89
C SER A 162 -6.19 19.78 6.92
N ASN A 163 -6.27 18.79 7.79
CA ASN A 163 -5.35 17.65 7.78
C ASN A 163 -5.83 16.59 6.78
N ILE A 164 -4.87 15.93 6.16
CA ILE A 164 -5.10 14.78 5.31
C ILE A 164 -4.49 13.57 5.99
N TYR A 165 -5.32 12.55 6.19
CA TYR A 165 -4.94 11.26 6.74
C TYR A 165 -4.88 10.25 5.61
N ASN A 166 -3.66 9.85 5.24
CA ASN A 166 -3.44 8.76 4.31
C ASN A 166 -3.42 7.45 5.09
N PHE A 167 -4.19 6.48 4.60
CA PHE A 167 -4.24 5.13 5.12
C PHE A 167 -3.76 4.19 4.03
N THR A 168 -2.71 3.41 4.32
CA THR A 168 -2.08 2.51 3.35
C THR A 168 -1.99 1.09 3.92
N LEU A 169 -2.57 0.14 3.20
CA LEU A 169 -2.33 -1.28 3.44
C LEU A 169 -1.13 -1.72 2.61
N SER A 170 -0.13 -2.32 3.26
CA SER A 170 1.15 -2.69 2.66
C SER A 170 1.44 -4.17 2.89
N ALA A 171 1.75 -4.90 1.81
CA ALA A 171 2.13 -6.30 1.84
C ALA A 171 3.48 -6.52 1.17
N THR A 172 4.37 -7.27 1.83
CA THR A 172 5.64 -7.72 1.23
C THR A 172 5.59 -9.24 1.06
N VAL A 173 5.74 -9.72 -0.17
CA VAL A 173 5.62 -11.15 -0.48
C VAL A 173 6.85 -11.62 -1.24
N LYS A 174 7.55 -12.59 -0.67
CA LYS A 174 8.58 -13.36 -1.37
C LYS A 174 7.86 -14.43 -2.19
N GLU A 175 7.75 -14.20 -3.51
CA GLU A 175 7.07 -15.10 -4.42
C GLU A 175 7.96 -16.31 -4.80
N SER A 176 9.27 -16.07 -4.91
CA SER A 176 10.27 -17.11 -5.11
C SER A 176 11.61 -16.69 -4.49
N GLU A 177 12.65 -17.48 -4.63
CA GLU A 177 13.99 -17.08 -4.17
C GLU A 177 14.45 -15.76 -4.79
N ASP A 178 14.09 -15.54 -6.05
CA ASP A 178 14.54 -14.42 -6.88
C ASP A 178 13.46 -13.36 -7.16
N ILE A 179 12.25 -13.51 -6.63
CA ILE A 179 11.15 -12.56 -6.85
C ILE A 179 10.52 -12.13 -5.53
N THR A 180 10.49 -10.82 -5.30
CA THR A 180 9.82 -10.17 -4.18
C THR A 180 8.87 -9.11 -4.71
N ILE A 181 7.67 -9.05 -4.14
CA ILE A 181 6.65 -8.06 -4.47
C ILE A 181 6.37 -7.22 -3.22
N ILE A 182 6.50 -5.91 -3.32
CA ILE A 182 6.07 -4.95 -2.31
C ILE A 182 4.83 -4.26 -2.85
N ALA A 183 3.66 -4.68 -2.39
CA ALA A 183 2.36 -4.22 -2.86
C ALA A 183 1.72 -3.26 -1.85
N LYS A 184 1.10 -2.19 -2.33
CA LYS A 184 0.45 -1.17 -1.52
C LYS A 184 -0.89 -0.77 -2.10
N THR A 185 -1.84 -0.47 -1.23
CA THR A 185 -3.09 0.20 -1.62
C THR A 185 -3.45 1.26 -0.60
N SER A 186 -3.95 2.41 -1.05
CA SER A 186 -4.13 3.57 -0.17
C SER A 186 -5.40 4.37 -0.43
N ILE A 187 -5.77 5.17 0.57
CA ILE A 187 -6.84 6.18 0.51
C ILE A 187 -6.41 7.42 1.31
N ASP A 188 -6.71 8.60 0.77
CA ASP A 188 -6.62 9.86 1.49
C ASP A 188 -7.99 10.24 2.06
N ILE A 189 -8.03 10.58 3.36
CA ILE A 189 -9.21 11.06 4.06
C ILE A 189 -8.94 12.48 4.55
N TYR A 190 -9.86 13.38 4.23
CA TYR A 190 -9.78 14.80 4.56
C TYR A 190 -10.64 15.11 5.78
N ASP A 191 -10.08 15.81 6.77
CA ASP A 191 -10.80 16.16 8.01
C ASP A 191 -11.84 17.29 7.83
N ASP A 192 -11.88 17.94 6.66
CA ASP A 192 -12.82 19.01 6.31
C ASP A 192 -13.93 18.59 5.34
N VAL A 193 -13.85 17.39 4.75
CA VAL A 193 -14.82 16.93 3.76
C VAL A 193 -15.92 16.10 4.42
N ASN A 194 -17.07 16.75 4.65
CA ASN A 194 -18.35 16.05 4.78
C ASN A 194 -18.55 15.16 3.55
N PHE A 195 -18.54 13.84 3.73
CA PHE A 195 -18.70 12.86 2.65
C PHE A 195 -20.07 12.91 1.94
N ASP A 196 -21.05 13.68 2.43
CA ASP A 196 -22.38 13.81 1.83
C ASP A 196 -22.76 15.26 1.49
N LYS A 197 -22.20 15.81 0.42
CA LYS A 197 -22.81 16.95 -0.27
C LYS A 197 -23.17 16.60 -1.70
N LYS A 198 -24.27 15.86 -1.87
CA LYS A 198 -25.12 16.08 -3.06
C LYS A 198 -25.62 17.53 -2.99
N LYS A 199 -25.23 18.34 -3.98
CA LYS A 199 -25.83 19.66 -4.22
C LYS A 199 -27.25 19.44 -4.75
N ASP A 200 -28.23 19.29 -3.86
CA ASP A 200 -29.62 19.50 -4.23
C ASP A 200 -30.11 20.83 -3.65
N THR A 201 -30.37 21.73 -4.59
CA THR A 201 -31.02 23.01 -4.40
C THR A 201 -32.42 22.86 -3.81
N LYS A 202 -32.74 23.77 -2.87
CA LYS A 202 -34.05 24.10 -2.31
C LYS A 202 -34.54 23.26 -1.11
N ASN A 203 -34.38 23.89 0.07
CA ASN A 203 -35.32 23.92 1.18
C ASN A 203 -35.88 22.60 1.70
N ARG A 204 -35.17 21.96 2.64
CA ARG A 204 -35.75 21.37 3.86
C ARG A 204 -34.65 20.96 4.84
N LYS A 205 -34.87 21.27 6.13
CA LYS A 205 -34.10 20.93 7.35
C LYS A 205 -32.70 20.31 7.14
N LYS A 206 -31.67 21.04 7.56
CA LYS A 206 -30.31 20.53 7.73
C LYS A 206 -30.31 19.38 8.75
N ASN A 207 -30.54 18.16 8.28
CA ASN A 207 -30.03 16.97 8.96
C ASN A 207 -28.53 16.96 8.67
N THR A 208 -27.80 17.64 9.53
CA THR A 208 -26.35 17.66 9.52
C THR A 208 -25.90 16.29 10.01
N VAL A 209 -25.82 15.30 9.11
CA VAL A 209 -24.99 14.11 9.37
C VAL A 209 -23.55 14.57 9.19
N LYS A 210 -23.11 15.38 10.16
CA LYS A 210 -21.71 15.66 10.45
C LYS A 210 -21.03 14.29 10.53
N SER A 211 -20.00 14.02 9.73
CA SER A 211 -19.35 12.71 9.73
C SER A 211 -18.95 12.35 11.17
N GLU A 212 -19.61 11.35 11.77
CA GLU A 212 -19.36 10.85 13.13
C GLU A 212 -17.92 10.36 13.35
N LEU A 213 -17.10 10.33 12.29
CA LEU A 213 -15.70 9.93 12.27
C LEU A 213 -14.73 10.85 13.05
N PHE A 214 -15.07 12.13 13.28
CA PHE A 214 -14.08 13.13 13.73
C PHE A 214 -14.52 13.98 14.94
N PHE A 215 -15.57 13.58 15.68
CA PHE A 215 -16.16 14.43 16.75
C PHE A 215 -15.67 14.16 18.18
N ASN A 216 -14.65 13.31 18.36
CA ASN A 216 -14.04 13.13 19.67
C ASN A 216 -12.72 13.92 19.74
N ASP A 217 -12.37 14.42 20.93
CA ASP A 217 -11.09 15.09 21.23
C ASP A 217 -9.86 14.18 20.94
N HIS A 218 -10.09 12.91 20.57
CA HIS A 218 -9.11 11.95 20.10
C HIS A 218 -9.62 11.21 18.84
N ILE A 219 -8.82 11.19 17.77
CA ILE A 219 -9.14 10.46 16.53
C ILE A 219 -8.71 9.00 16.69
N ASP A 220 -9.67 8.08 16.63
CA ASP A 220 -9.42 6.64 16.66
C ASP A 220 -9.04 6.13 15.27
N PHE A 221 -7.76 6.26 14.92
CA PHE A 221 -7.24 5.79 13.64
C PHE A 221 -7.40 4.28 13.45
N GLY A 222 -7.40 3.48 14.54
CA GLY A 222 -7.58 2.03 14.49
C GLY A 222 -8.97 1.65 13.97
N ASN A 223 -10.02 2.25 14.53
CA ASN A 223 -11.39 2.03 14.08
C ASN A 223 -11.62 2.55 12.64
N ILE A 224 -10.97 3.65 12.27
CA ILE A 224 -11.02 4.17 10.89
C ILE A 224 -10.39 3.17 9.92
N ALA A 225 -9.17 2.71 10.21
CA ALA A 225 -8.46 1.71 9.42
C ALA A 225 -9.29 0.44 9.22
N ARG A 226 -9.85 -0.10 10.31
CA ARG A 226 -10.76 -1.25 10.29
C ARG A 226 -11.94 -1.04 9.35
N LYS A 227 -12.62 0.11 9.45
CA LYS A 227 -13.75 0.44 8.56
C LYS A 227 -13.33 0.56 7.09
N ILE A 228 -12.14 1.08 6.80
CA ILE A 228 -11.61 1.16 5.43
C ILE A 228 -11.42 -0.25 4.85
N VAL A 229 -10.82 -1.15 5.62
CA VAL A 229 -10.54 -2.53 5.22
C VAL A 229 -11.83 -3.32 5.02
N LEU A 230 -12.71 -3.35 6.02
CA LEU A 230 -13.98 -4.09 5.95
C LEU A 230 -14.86 -3.64 4.77
N ASN A 231 -14.85 -2.34 4.45
CA ASN A 231 -15.63 -1.78 3.34
C ASN A 231 -14.86 -1.69 2.02
N LYS A 232 -13.63 -2.20 1.94
CA LYS A 232 -12.76 -2.17 0.75
C LYS A 232 -12.71 -0.79 0.10
N LYS A 233 -12.42 0.25 0.89
CA LYS A 233 -12.48 1.65 0.45
C LYS A 233 -11.21 2.16 -0.23
N PHE A 234 -10.15 1.37 -0.31
CA PHE A 234 -8.91 1.80 -0.96
C PHE A 234 -9.11 2.20 -2.42
N ILE A 235 -8.39 3.23 -2.82
CA ILE A 235 -8.56 3.87 -4.13
C ILE A 235 -7.30 3.74 -4.95
N ASN A 236 -6.10 3.89 -4.37
CA ASN A 236 -4.86 3.78 -5.12
C ASN A 236 -4.29 2.38 -4.98
N GLU A 237 -3.67 1.85 -6.03
CA GLU A 237 -2.97 0.56 -5.97
C GLU A 237 -1.62 0.73 -6.66
N PHE A 238 -0.54 0.35 -6.00
CA PHE A 238 0.79 0.54 -6.53
C PHE A 238 1.80 -0.36 -5.82
N GLY A 239 2.98 -0.53 -6.40
CA GLY A 239 4.01 -1.31 -5.77
C GLY A 239 5.13 -1.71 -6.71
N PHE A 240 6.05 -2.50 -6.16
CA PHE A 240 7.25 -2.95 -6.83
C PHE A 240 7.24 -4.47 -7.02
N VAL A 241 7.67 -4.91 -8.19
CA VAL A 241 8.09 -6.29 -8.47
C VAL A 241 9.60 -6.24 -8.67
N ILE A 242 10.33 -6.83 -7.73
CA ILE A 242 11.80 -6.90 -7.75
C ILE A 242 12.19 -8.31 -8.16
N LYS A 243 13.02 -8.42 -9.18
CA LYS A 243 13.51 -9.69 -9.70
C LYS A 243 15.04 -9.72 -9.69
N ARG A 244 15.61 -10.73 -9.04
CA ARG A 244 17.03 -11.06 -9.15
C ARG A 244 17.26 -11.81 -10.45
N GLU A 245 18.26 -11.38 -11.19
CA GLU A 245 18.79 -12.09 -12.35
C GLU A 245 20.27 -12.43 -12.07
N SER A 246 20.93 -13.16 -12.97
CA SER A 246 22.30 -13.65 -12.75
C SER A 246 23.34 -12.54 -12.56
N ASP A 247 23.13 -11.36 -13.15
CA ASP A 247 24.11 -10.26 -13.21
C ASP A 247 23.52 -8.92 -12.75
N HIS A 248 22.23 -8.87 -12.45
CA HIS A 248 21.53 -7.63 -12.09
C HIS A 248 20.28 -7.89 -11.26
N VAL A 249 19.67 -6.80 -10.81
CA VAL A 249 18.36 -6.76 -10.19
C VAL A 249 17.45 -5.87 -11.02
N GLY A 250 16.35 -6.44 -11.53
CA GLY A 250 15.29 -5.71 -12.20
C GLY A 250 14.28 -5.18 -11.18
N ILE A 251 14.04 -3.88 -11.17
CA ILE A 251 13.04 -3.21 -10.35
C ILE A 251 11.92 -2.73 -11.26
N THR A 252 10.71 -3.25 -11.06
CA THR A 252 9.54 -2.81 -11.81
C THR A 252 8.52 -2.17 -10.88
N TYR A 253 8.22 -0.90 -11.08
CA TYR A 253 7.11 -0.26 -10.40
C TYR A 253 5.86 -0.26 -11.27
N VAL A 254 4.69 -0.43 -10.65
CA VAL A 254 3.39 -0.31 -11.29
C VAL A 254 2.49 0.54 -10.41
N GLU A 255 1.76 1.48 -11.00
CA GLU A 255 0.68 2.25 -10.35
C GLU A 255 -0.61 2.23 -11.16
N TYR A 256 -1.71 1.97 -10.45
CA TYR A 256 -3.07 2.18 -10.90
C TYR A 256 -3.59 3.44 -10.23
N LYS A 257 -3.85 4.46 -11.04
CA LYS A 257 -4.48 5.68 -10.54
C LYS A 257 -5.95 5.65 -10.86
N TYR A 258 -6.78 5.67 -9.83
CA TYR A 258 -8.19 5.99 -10.00
C TYR A 258 -8.30 7.52 -10.06
N ASN A 259 -9.06 8.03 -11.01
CA ASN A 259 -9.20 9.45 -11.27
C ASN A 259 -9.76 10.21 -10.05
N HIS A 260 -8.89 10.64 -9.14
CA HIS A 260 -9.18 11.70 -8.19
C HIS A 260 -8.25 12.88 -8.46
N HIS A 261 -8.83 14.07 -8.38
CA HIS A 261 -8.18 15.36 -8.58
C HIS A 261 -7.09 15.58 -7.51
N ASN A 262 -5.91 14.98 -7.68
CA ASN A 262 -4.76 15.27 -6.83
C ASN A 262 -4.30 16.71 -7.11
N ARG A 263 -4.63 17.61 -6.18
CA ARG A 263 -4.31 19.04 -6.23
C ARG A 263 -2.82 19.34 -5.96
N HIS A 264 -2.00 18.33 -5.66
CA HIS A 264 -0.63 18.54 -5.17
C HIS A 264 0.44 18.77 -6.25
N LYS A 265 0.13 18.62 -7.54
CA LYS A 265 0.97 19.13 -8.64
C LYS A 265 0.06 19.51 -9.81
N PHE A 266 -0.39 20.77 -9.83
CA PHE A 266 -1.05 21.31 -11.01
C PHE A 266 -0.07 21.25 -12.19
N CYS A 267 -0.41 20.49 -13.22
CA CYS A 267 0.12 20.78 -14.54
C CYS A 267 -0.61 22.05 -15.00
N SER A 268 0.12 23.17 -15.13
CA SER A 268 -0.43 24.47 -15.51
C SER A 268 -1.19 24.49 -16.85
N ASN A 269 -1.11 23.41 -17.63
CA ASN A 269 -1.70 23.29 -18.96
C ASN A 269 -2.98 22.41 -19.01
N ILE A 270 -3.53 21.94 -17.89
CA ILE A 270 -4.79 21.16 -17.88
C ILE A 270 -5.74 21.66 -16.80
N LEU A 271 -6.89 22.17 -17.23
CA LEU A 271 -7.95 22.77 -16.39
C LEU A 271 -8.64 21.79 -15.42
N ASP A 272 -8.42 20.48 -15.56
CA ASP A 272 -9.17 19.43 -14.83
C ASP A 272 -8.43 18.81 -13.63
N GLY A 273 -7.25 19.30 -13.25
CA GLY A 273 -6.52 18.77 -12.07
C GLY A 273 -6.09 17.30 -12.19
N LYS A 274 -6.05 16.76 -13.41
CA LYS A 274 -5.46 15.45 -13.71
C LYS A 274 -3.95 15.62 -13.90
N GLN A 275 -3.16 14.79 -13.21
CA GLN A 275 -1.73 14.70 -13.49
C GLN A 275 -1.54 14.09 -14.88
N CYS A 276 -1.00 14.85 -15.83
CA CYS A 276 -0.79 14.36 -17.20
C CYS A 276 0.28 13.26 -17.23
N LYS A 277 0.29 12.45 -18.30
CA LYS A 277 1.31 11.39 -18.50
C LYS A 277 2.73 11.93 -18.33
N LYS A 278 3.03 13.13 -18.85
CA LYS A 278 4.32 13.81 -18.69
C LYS A 278 4.68 14.07 -17.22
N CYS A 279 3.76 14.60 -16.41
CA CYS A 279 4.01 14.83 -14.99
C CYS A 279 4.21 13.51 -14.22
N ARG A 280 3.47 12.45 -14.57
CA ARG A 280 3.67 11.11 -13.97
C ARG A 280 5.02 10.53 -14.35
N ALA A 281 5.38 10.60 -15.63
CA ALA A 281 6.66 10.14 -16.11
C ALA A 281 7.83 10.88 -15.45
N ASN A 282 7.73 12.20 -15.28
CA ASN A 282 8.75 12.96 -14.56
C ASN A 282 8.89 12.49 -13.10
N CYS A 283 7.80 12.23 -12.38
CA CYS A 283 7.88 11.65 -11.03
C CYS A 283 8.55 10.27 -11.02
N MET A 284 8.29 9.44 -12.04
CA MET A 284 8.97 8.14 -12.19
C MET A 284 10.46 8.32 -12.51
N ILE A 285 10.83 9.29 -13.34
CA ILE A 285 12.24 9.63 -13.61
C ILE A 285 12.94 10.07 -12.32
N ASP A 286 12.33 10.96 -11.54
CA ASP A 286 12.89 11.43 -10.27
C ASP A 286 13.15 10.24 -9.32
N ALA A 287 12.18 9.33 -9.20
CA ALA A 287 12.33 8.13 -8.38
C ALA A 287 13.40 7.17 -8.91
N MET A 288 13.46 6.94 -10.23
CA MET A 288 14.52 6.13 -10.85
C MET A 288 15.90 6.72 -10.57
N ASN A 289 16.06 8.04 -10.70
CA ASN A 289 17.32 8.73 -10.43
C ASN A 289 17.73 8.62 -8.96
N ASN A 290 16.79 8.78 -8.02
CA ASN A 290 17.08 8.59 -6.59
C ASN A 290 17.55 7.17 -6.27
N ILE A 291 16.92 6.15 -6.88
CA ILE A 291 17.35 4.76 -6.72
C ILE A 291 18.76 4.57 -7.30
N ILE A 292 19.04 5.13 -8.47
CA ILE A 292 20.35 5.07 -9.11
C ILE A 292 21.43 5.72 -8.22
N GLU A 293 21.15 6.89 -7.66
CA GLU A 293 22.08 7.64 -6.80
C GLU A 293 22.45 6.86 -5.53
N ILE A 294 21.48 6.21 -4.87
CA ILE A 294 21.72 5.38 -3.68
C ILE A 294 22.72 4.26 -3.97
N TYR A 295 22.67 3.68 -5.16
CA TYR A 295 23.56 2.58 -5.55
C TYR A 295 24.81 3.06 -6.33
N ASN A 296 25.08 4.37 -6.30
CA ASN A 296 26.25 5.05 -6.88
C ASN A 296 26.52 4.64 -8.34
N TYR A 297 25.49 4.81 -9.20
CA TYR A 297 25.57 4.49 -10.63
C TYR A 297 25.26 5.68 -11.54
#